data_AF-A0A2M7A0Z0-F1
#
_entry.id   AF-A0A2M7A0Z0-F1
#
_cell.length_a   1.000
_cell.length_b   1.000
_cell.length_c   1.000
_cell.angle_alpha   90.00
_cell.angle_beta   90.00
_cell.angle_gamma   90.00
#
_symmetry.space_group_name_H-M   'P 1'
#
loop_
_entity.id
_entity.type
_entity.pdbx_description
1 polymer ?
#
loop_
_entity_poly.entity_id
_entity_poly.type
_entity_poly.pdbx_seq_one_letter_code
_entity_poly.pdbx_strand_id
1 'polypeptide(L)'
;EAPIFIDDSATSNIMEIRTKARRLQMEQGLGLLIIDYIQLMESRTKTENRVQEISEITRSLKGIARELNIPVLALSQLSRAVEARSPAIPRLADLRESGSIEQDADIVMFIYRKAADRNFRDLSPEEKNLAEIHIAKHRNGPTGVVPLFFDENRASFKNLETNFENIGQ
;
A
#
# COMPACT_ATOMS: atom_id res chain seq x y z
N GLU A 1 16.98 10.56 -14.15
CA GLU A 1 15.95 9.50 -13.99
C GLU A 1 16.39 8.59 -12.85
N ALA A 2 15.46 8.08 -12.04
CA ALA A 2 15.81 7.14 -10.96
C ALA A 2 16.02 5.73 -11.56
N PRO A 3 17.09 5.00 -11.18
CA PRO A 3 17.27 3.64 -11.66
C PRO A 3 16.19 2.71 -11.09
N ILE A 4 15.51 1.96 -11.96
CA ILE A 4 14.45 1.01 -11.58
C ILE A 4 14.93 -0.40 -11.87
N PHE A 5 14.88 -1.26 -10.86
CA PHE A 5 15.17 -2.69 -10.96
C PHE A 5 13.88 -3.47 -10.71
N ILE A 6 13.56 -4.41 -11.60
CA ILE A 6 12.35 -5.22 -11.53
C ILE A 6 12.75 -6.69 -11.43
N ASP A 7 12.07 -7.42 -10.55
CA ASP A 7 12.18 -8.86 -10.42
C ASP A 7 10.77 -9.46 -10.52
N ASP A 8 10.53 -10.28 -11.54
CA ASP A 8 9.24 -10.85 -11.90
C ASP A 8 9.15 -12.36 -11.57
N SER A 9 10.02 -12.84 -10.68
CA SER A 9 9.99 -14.23 -10.21
C SER A 9 8.61 -14.61 -9.66
N ALA A 10 8.00 -15.67 -10.21
CA ALA A 10 6.60 -16.06 -9.96
C ALA A 10 6.27 -16.37 -8.49
N THR A 11 7.25 -16.89 -7.74
CA THR A 11 7.19 -16.99 -6.28
C THR A 11 8.45 -16.37 -5.73
N SER A 12 8.31 -15.59 -4.66
CA SER A 12 9.44 -14.98 -3.98
C SER A 12 9.33 -15.22 -2.48
N ASN A 13 10.29 -15.98 -1.96
CA ASN A 13 10.47 -16.13 -0.53
C ASN A 13 11.06 -14.82 0.04
N ILE A 14 10.63 -14.44 1.24
CA ILE A 14 11.17 -13.28 1.97
C ILE A 14 12.71 -13.29 2.11
N MET A 15 13.34 -14.47 2.20
CA MET A 15 14.80 -14.58 2.27
C MET A 15 15.49 -14.22 0.96
N GLU A 16 14.89 -14.59 -0.17
CA GLU A 16 15.39 -14.24 -1.50
C GLU A 16 15.28 -12.74 -1.72
N ILE A 17 14.14 -12.14 -1.38
CA ILE A 17 13.93 -10.68 -1.42
C ILE A 17 15.00 -9.97 -0.58
N ARG A 18 15.24 -10.43 0.65
CA ARG A 18 16.29 -9.87 1.51
C ARG A 18 17.67 -9.95 0.86
N THR A 19 17.99 -11.10 0.26
CA THR A 19 19.30 -11.34 -0.38
C THR A 19 19.50 -10.44 -1.59
N LYS A 20 18.49 -10.34 -2.46
CA LYS A 20 18.47 -9.47 -3.65
C LYS A 20 18.56 -7.99 -3.24
N ALA A 21 17.78 -7.57 -2.25
CA ALA A 21 17.78 -6.19 -1.75
C ALA A 21 19.13 -5.80 -1.13
N ARG A 22 19.76 -6.67 -0.33
CA ARG A 22 21.11 -6.44 0.20
C ARG A 22 22.15 -6.27 -0.91
N ARG A 23 22.12 -7.17 -1.91
CA ARG A 23 23.03 -7.09 -3.05
C ARG A 23 22.86 -5.77 -3.80
N LEU A 24 21.63 -5.39 -4.13
CA LEU A 24 21.33 -4.11 -4.79
C LEU A 24 21.74 -2.90 -3.92
N GLN A 25 21.54 -2.97 -2.61
CA GLN A 25 22.00 -1.93 -1.68
C GLN A 25 23.52 -1.73 -1.75
N MET A 26 24.28 -2.82 -1.75
CA MET A 26 25.75 -2.78 -1.79
C MET A 26 26.30 -2.33 -3.14
N GLU A 27 25.69 -2.76 -4.25
CA GLU A 27 26.18 -2.49 -5.59
C GLU A 27 25.76 -1.11 -6.11
N GLN A 28 24.53 -0.67 -5.80
CA GLN A 28 23.89 0.47 -6.47
C GLN A 28 23.31 1.51 -5.51
N GLY A 29 23.22 1.22 -4.20
CA GLY A 29 22.56 2.11 -3.24
C GLY A 29 21.04 2.13 -3.41
N LEU A 30 20.37 1.08 -2.94
CA LEU A 30 18.91 0.97 -2.96
C LEU A 30 18.28 2.05 -2.06
N GLY A 31 17.22 2.71 -2.56
CA GLY A 31 16.54 3.81 -1.86
C GLY A 31 15.08 3.53 -1.50
N LEU A 32 14.44 2.55 -2.13
CA LEU A 32 13.05 2.15 -1.90
C LEU A 32 12.87 0.70 -2.35
N LEU A 33 12.16 -0.10 -1.55
CA LEU A 33 11.72 -1.44 -1.94
C LEU A 33 10.20 -1.45 -2.08
N ILE A 34 9.70 -1.87 -3.25
CA ILE A 34 8.26 -2.04 -3.51
C ILE A 34 7.95 -3.52 -3.68
N ILE A 35 6.89 -4.01 -3.02
CA ILE A 35 6.41 -5.38 -3.11
C ILE A 35 4.96 -5.39 -3.61
N ASP A 36 4.71 -6.01 -4.76
CA ASP A 36 3.39 -6.20 -5.36
C ASP A 36 3.08 -7.70 -5.56
N TYR A 37 2.27 -8.34 -4.71
CA TYR A 37 1.70 -7.90 -3.44
C TYR A 37 1.96 -8.96 -2.37
N ILE A 38 1.89 -8.59 -1.08
CA ILE A 38 2.35 -9.46 0.03
C ILE A 38 1.66 -10.83 0.06
N GLN A 39 0.42 -10.91 -0.41
CA GLN A 39 -0.31 -12.17 -0.40
C GLN A 39 0.19 -13.18 -1.46
N LEU A 40 1.07 -12.82 -2.39
CA LEU A 40 1.74 -13.79 -3.26
C LEU A 40 3.06 -14.31 -2.69
N MET A 41 3.51 -13.75 -1.57
CA MET A 41 4.73 -14.20 -0.92
C MET A 41 4.49 -15.50 -0.14
N GLU A 42 5.48 -16.37 -0.19
CA GLU A 42 5.51 -17.63 0.57
C GLU A 42 6.39 -17.46 1.81
N SER A 43 5.89 -17.92 2.95
CA SER A 43 6.71 -18.12 4.14
C SER A 43 7.57 -19.38 4.03
N ARG A 44 8.64 -19.43 4.82
CA ARG A 44 9.59 -20.55 4.83
C ARG A 44 8.93 -21.88 5.26
N THR A 45 7.93 -21.80 6.13
CA THR A 45 7.22 -22.95 6.66
C THR A 45 5.88 -23.02 5.96
N LYS A 46 5.53 -24.17 5.36
CA LYS A 46 4.14 -24.43 4.94
C LYS A 46 3.26 -24.46 6.19
N THR A 47 2.80 -23.29 6.58
CA THR A 47 1.87 -23.10 7.69
C THR A 47 0.47 -23.11 7.09
N GLU A 48 -0.42 -23.98 7.58
CA GLU A 48 -1.83 -23.97 7.13
C GLU A 48 -2.56 -22.68 7.56
N ASN A 49 -2.01 -21.97 8.56
CA ASN A 49 -2.55 -20.72 9.07
C ASN A 49 -1.98 -19.50 8.34
N ARG A 50 -2.75 -19.00 7.38
CA ARG A 50 -2.43 -17.80 6.60
C ARG A 50 -2.15 -16.55 7.44
N VAL A 51 -2.82 -16.39 8.58
CA VAL A 51 -2.64 -15.23 9.46
C VAL A 51 -1.22 -15.21 10.04
N GLN A 52 -0.71 -16.39 10.42
CA GLN A 52 0.65 -16.51 10.93
C GLN A 52 1.68 -16.23 9.84
N GLU A 53 1.47 -16.76 8.63
CA GLU A 53 2.33 -16.51 7.47
C GLU A 53 2.43 -15.01 7.15
N ILE A 54 1.30 -14.30 7.06
CA ILE A 54 1.32 -12.85 6.85
C ILE A 54 2.07 -12.13 7.97
N SER A 55 1.88 -12.57 9.22
CA SER A 55 2.58 -12.00 10.38
C SER A 55 4.11 -12.20 10.33
N GLU A 56 4.57 -13.33 9.79
CA GLU A 56 6.01 -13.59 9.59
C GLU A 56 6.57 -12.73 8.45
N ILE A 57 5.81 -12.57 7.37
CA ILE A 57 6.17 -11.73 6.21
C ILE A 57 6.30 -10.27 6.63
N THR A 58 5.28 -9.70 7.28
CA THR A 58 5.26 -8.26 7.66
C THR A 58 6.39 -7.92 8.62
N ARG A 59 6.62 -8.77 9.64
CA ARG A 59 7.73 -8.59 10.59
C ARG A 59 9.08 -8.66 9.89
N SER A 60 9.23 -9.56 8.93
CA SER A 60 10.46 -9.70 8.17
C SER A 60 10.71 -8.52 7.23
N LEU A 61 9.67 -7.98 6.58
CA LEU A 61 9.75 -6.76 5.78
C LEU A 61 10.13 -5.55 6.64
N LYS A 62 9.55 -5.42 7.83
CA LYS A 62 9.95 -4.39 8.81
C LYS A 62 11.43 -4.54 9.23
N GLY A 63 11.89 -5.78 9.36
CA GLY A 63 13.31 -6.10 9.58
C GLY A 63 14.19 -5.60 8.44
N ILE A 64 13.82 -5.90 7.18
CA ILE A 64 14.56 -5.43 5.99
C ILE A 64 14.61 -3.90 5.94
N ALA A 65 13.48 -3.22 6.17
CA ALA A 65 13.41 -1.76 6.17
C ALA A 65 14.40 -1.14 7.17
N ARG A 66 14.46 -1.68 8.40
CA ARG A 66 15.38 -1.20 9.45
C ARG A 66 16.84 -1.53 9.16
N GLU A 67 17.08 -2.73 8.64
CA GLU A 67 18.43 -3.21 8.37
C GLU A 67 19.09 -2.46 7.22
N LEU A 68 18.36 -2.26 6.12
CA LEU A 68 18.84 -1.52 4.95
C LEU A 68 18.69 -0.01 5.11
N ASN A 69 17.95 0.44 6.14
CA ASN A 69 17.60 1.83 6.37
C ASN A 69 16.91 2.48 5.15
N ILE A 70 15.94 1.78 4.57
CA ILE A 70 15.14 2.25 3.43
C ILE A 70 13.64 2.09 3.72
N PRO A 71 12.79 2.92 3.10
CA PRO A 71 11.35 2.67 3.07
C PRO A 71 11.03 1.36 2.34
N VAL A 72 10.04 0.63 2.85
CA VAL A 72 9.46 -0.54 2.19
C VAL A 72 7.97 -0.26 1.98
N LEU A 73 7.55 -0.20 0.72
CA LEU A 73 6.16 -0.06 0.31
C LEU A 73 5.63 -1.44 -0.08
N ALA A 74 4.66 -1.94 0.66
CA ALA A 74 4.07 -3.25 0.42
C ALA A 74 2.59 -3.09 0.07
N LEU A 75 2.19 -3.65 -1.08
CA LEU A 75 0.80 -3.69 -1.49
C LEU A 75 0.09 -4.87 -0.83
N SER A 76 -1.14 -4.64 -0.38
CA SER A 76 -1.98 -5.65 0.25
C SER A 76 -3.38 -5.58 -0.31
N GLN A 77 -3.96 -6.75 -0.59
CA GLN A 77 -5.37 -6.86 -0.92
C GLN A 77 -6.25 -6.76 0.33
N LEU A 78 -7.47 -6.26 0.15
CA LEU A 78 -8.48 -6.12 1.21
C LEU A 78 -9.46 -7.29 1.19
N SER A 79 -10.10 -7.55 2.33
CA SER A 79 -11.26 -8.44 2.37
C SER A 79 -12.41 -7.87 1.52
N ARG A 80 -13.10 -8.74 0.77
CA ARG A 80 -14.32 -8.38 0.01
C ARG A 80 -15.45 -7.86 0.90
N ALA A 81 -15.37 -8.04 2.22
CA ALA A 81 -16.34 -7.48 3.17
C ALA A 81 -16.44 -5.94 3.09
N VAL A 82 -15.42 -5.26 2.56
CA VAL A 82 -15.47 -3.82 2.28
C VAL A 82 -16.62 -3.44 1.33
N GLU A 83 -16.89 -4.29 0.32
CA GLU A 83 -17.90 -4.03 -0.73
C GLU A 83 -19.34 -4.04 -0.20
N ALA A 84 -19.58 -4.66 0.96
CA ALA A 84 -20.90 -4.72 1.57
C ALA A 84 -21.33 -3.40 2.24
N ARG A 85 -20.41 -2.44 2.37
CA ARG A 85 -20.68 -1.13 2.97
C ARG A 85 -20.94 -0.09 1.89
N SER A 86 -21.75 0.91 2.22
CA SER A 86 -22.01 2.08 1.37
C SER A 86 -21.78 3.36 2.21
N PRO A 87 -20.79 4.19 1.88
CA PRO A 87 -19.77 3.99 0.84
C PRO A 87 -18.79 2.86 1.21
N ALA A 88 -18.21 2.19 0.20
CA ALA A 88 -17.27 1.09 0.38
C ALA A 88 -15.85 1.58 0.71
N ILE A 89 -15.74 2.54 1.63
CA ILE A 89 -14.46 3.10 2.07
C ILE A 89 -13.71 2.04 2.91
N PRO A 90 -12.46 1.70 2.55
CA PRO A 90 -11.64 0.78 3.33
C PRO A 90 -11.29 1.33 4.72
N ARG A 91 -11.15 0.42 5.68
CA ARG A 91 -10.69 0.70 7.05
C ARG A 91 -9.73 -0.39 7.51
N LEU A 92 -9.00 -0.14 8.59
CA LEU A 92 -8.01 -1.08 9.15
C LEU A 92 -8.59 -2.49 9.39
N ALA A 93 -9.84 -2.58 9.84
CA ALA A 93 -10.52 -3.87 10.05
C ALA A 93 -10.73 -4.71 8.77
N ASP A 94 -10.59 -4.13 7.57
CA ASP A 94 -10.68 -4.87 6.31
C ASP A 94 -9.39 -5.61 5.96
N LEU A 95 -8.30 -5.36 6.70
CA LEU A 95 -7.09 -6.19 6.73
C LEU A 95 -7.32 -7.47 7.56
N ARG A 96 -8.57 -7.97 7.66
CA ARG A 96 -9.12 -8.91 8.66
C ARG A 96 -8.30 -10.19 8.92
N GLU A 97 -7.48 -10.62 7.98
CA GLU A 97 -6.59 -11.79 8.11
C GLU A 97 -5.15 -11.43 8.47
N SER A 98 -4.92 -10.18 8.85
CA SER A 98 -3.60 -9.56 8.86
C SER A 98 -3.53 -8.39 9.85
N GLY A 99 -4.07 -8.56 11.06
CA GLY A 99 -3.88 -7.58 12.15
C GLY A 99 -2.41 -7.27 12.43
N SER A 100 -1.50 -8.19 12.06
CA SER A 100 -0.05 -7.98 12.04
C SER A 100 0.40 -6.89 11.07
N ILE A 101 -0.23 -6.73 9.89
CA ILE A 101 0.05 -5.60 8.98
C ILE A 101 -0.21 -4.30 9.73
N GLU A 102 -1.38 -4.17 10.35
CA GLU A 102 -1.72 -2.96 11.10
C GLU A 102 -0.70 -2.70 12.20
N GLN A 103 -0.28 -3.71 12.97
CA GLN A 103 0.66 -3.52 14.08
C GLN A 103 2.09 -3.17 13.62
N ASP A 104 2.59 -3.88 12.61
CA ASP A 104 3.98 -3.79 12.15
C ASP A 104 4.23 -2.55 11.27
N ALA A 105 3.25 -2.15 10.45
CA ALA A 105 3.37 -1.01 9.56
C ALA A 105 3.53 0.31 10.34
N ASP A 106 4.33 1.24 9.81
CA ASP A 106 4.39 2.60 10.35
C ASP A 106 3.27 3.47 9.79
N ILE A 107 2.92 3.27 8.52
CA ILE A 107 1.87 3.98 7.80
C ILE A 107 0.99 2.95 7.11
N VAL A 108 -0.34 3.13 7.18
CA VAL A 108 -1.31 2.37 6.39
C VAL A 108 -2.13 3.35 5.58
N MET A 109 -2.13 3.16 4.25
CA MET A 109 -2.89 3.97 3.31
C MET A 109 -3.86 3.09 2.54
N PHE A 110 -5.08 3.58 2.35
CA PHE A 110 -6.05 2.96 1.46
C PHE A 110 -6.31 3.86 0.27
N ILE A 111 -6.57 3.27 -0.88
CA ILE A 111 -6.99 3.96 -2.09
C ILE A 111 -8.50 3.75 -2.22
N TYR A 112 -9.26 4.84 -2.28
CA TYR A 112 -10.69 4.81 -2.56
C TYR A 112 -10.99 5.65 -3.81
N ARG A 113 -11.82 5.10 -4.69
CA ARG A 113 -12.36 5.79 -5.86
C ARG A 113 -13.85 5.55 -5.91
N LYS A 114 -14.64 6.63 -5.78
CA LYS A 114 -16.10 6.55 -5.90
C LYS A 114 -16.54 5.96 -7.24
N ALA A 115 -15.78 6.24 -8.31
CA ALA A 115 -15.96 5.66 -9.64
C ALA A 115 -15.88 4.13 -9.71
N ALA A 116 -15.14 3.50 -8.80
CA ALA A 116 -14.99 2.05 -8.72
C ALA A 116 -15.96 1.42 -7.70
N ASP A 117 -16.70 2.24 -6.95
CA ASP A 117 -17.63 1.78 -5.92
C ASP A 117 -19.01 1.49 -6.55
N ARG A 118 -19.40 0.20 -6.53
CA ARG A 118 -20.63 -0.30 -7.14
C ARG A 118 -21.91 0.27 -6.52
N ASN A 119 -21.81 0.87 -5.34
CA ASN A 119 -22.95 1.51 -4.67
C ASN A 119 -23.34 2.85 -5.32
N PHE A 120 -22.48 3.41 -6.16
CA PHE A 120 -22.73 4.68 -6.83
C PHE A 120 -22.90 4.49 -8.34
N ARG A 121 -23.84 5.24 -8.91
CA ARG A 121 -24.11 5.33 -10.35
C ARG A 121 -24.20 6.80 -10.73
N ASP A 122 -24.08 7.08 -12.02
CA ASP A 122 -24.31 8.42 -12.59
C ASP A 122 -23.45 9.54 -11.99
N LEU A 123 -22.15 9.27 -11.87
CA LEU A 123 -21.16 10.23 -11.34
C LEU A 123 -20.85 11.35 -12.34
N SER A 124 -20.63 12.56 -11.81
CA SER A 124 -20.09 13.67 -12.59
C SER A 124 -18.68 13.35 -13.12
N PRO A 125 -18.19 14.03 -14.17
CA PRO A 125 -16.80 13.88 -14.62
C PRO A 125 -15.79 14.11 -13.49
N GLU A 126 -16.02 15.09 -12.63
CA GLU A 126 -15.16 15.42 -11.48
C GLU A 126 -15.10 14.25 -10.49
N GLU A 127 -16.24 13.65 -10.15
CA GLU A 127 -16.31 12.50 -9.25
C GLU A 127 -15.67 11.24 -9.85
N LYS A 128 -15.71 11.07 -11.18
CA LYS A 128 -15.06 9.94 -11.87
C LYS A 128 -13.54 10.00 -11.77
N ASN A 129 -13.00 11.22 -11.87
CA ASN A 129 -11.58 11.48 -11.79
C ASN A 129 -11.07 11.70 -10.36
N LEU A 130 -11.93 11.72 -9.35
CA LEU A 130 -11.47 11.83 -7.96
C LEU A 130 -10.96 10.48 -7.43
N ALA A 131 -9.76 10.49 -6.87
CA ALA A 131 -9.24 9.43 -6.02
C ALA A 131 -8.87 9.99 -4.65
N GLU A 132 -9.03 9.17 -3.63
CA GLU A 132 -8.72 9.54 -2.25
C GLU A 132 -7.68 8.56 -1.69
N ILE A 133 -6.60 9.11 -1.13
CA ILE A 133 -5.65 8.35 -0.31
C ILE A 133 -6.01 8.58 1.15
N HIS A 134 -6.55 7.54 1.78
CA HIS A 134 -6.92 7.53 3.19
C HIS A 134 -5.73 7.07 4.02
N ILE A 135 -5.05 7.98 4.70
CA ILE A 135 -4.00 7.68 5.67
C ILE A 135 -4.70 7.21 6.96
N ALA A 136 -4.96 5.91 7.06
CA ALA A 136 -5.69 5.30 8.17
C ALA A 136 -4.83 5.08 9.42
N LYS A 137 -3.52 4.97 9.25
CA LYS A 137 -2.54 4.89 10.35
C LYS A 137 -1.31 5.68 9.99
N HIS A 138 -0.78 6.44 10.95
CA HIS A 138 0.53 7.06 10.84
C HIS A 138 1.19 7.08 12.23
N ARG A 139 2.29 6.33 12.43
CA ARG A 139 2.93 6.15 13.74
C ARG A 139 3.47 7.46 14.33
N ASN A 140 3.97 8.36 13.46
CA ASN A 140 4.69 9.58 13.86
C ASN A 140 4.09 10.86 13.25
N GLY A 141 2.77 10.94 13.09
CA GLY A 141 2.15 12.01 12.29
C GLY A 141 0.64 11.85 12.16
N PRO A 142 -0.04 12.79 11.48
CA PRO A 142 -1.49 12.81 11.40
C PRO A 142 -2.03 11.74 10.43
N THR A 143 -3.24 11.30 10.71
CA THR A 143 -4.11 10.61 9.75
C THR A 143 -4.92 11.63 8.96
N GLY A 144 -5.52 11.22 7.85
CA GLY A 144 -6.32 12.12 7.03
C GLY A 144 -6.63 11.55 5.65
N VAL A 145 -7.31 12.35 4.84
CA VAL A 145 -7.65 12.01 3.46
C VAL A 145 -6.96 13.00 2.54
N VAL A 146 -6.21 12.49 1.58
CA VAL A 146 -5.54 13.29 0.55
C VAL A 146 -6.26 13.05 -0.77
N PRO A 147 -6.99 14.06 -1.30
CA PRO A 147 -7.64 13.94 -2.59
C PRO A 147 -6.60 14.10 -3.72
N LEU A 148 -6.74 13.29 -4.77
CA LEU A 148 -5.90 13.26 -5.96
C LEU A 148 -6.76 13.19 -7.22
N PHE A 149 -6.19 13.68 -8.33
CA PHE A 149 -6.79 13.50 -9.65
C PHE A 149 -6.31 12.17 -10.23
N PHE A 150 -7.23 11.32 -10.66
CA PHE A 150 -6.96 10.08 -11.35
C PHE A 150 -7.25 10.21 -12.84
N ASP A 151 -6.18 10.09 -13.63
CA ASP A 151 -6.23 10.07 -15.09
C ASP A 151 -6.42 8.62 -15.57
N GLU A 152 -7.66 8.25 -15.90
CA GLU A 152 -8.01 6.88 -16.30
C GLU A 152 -7.27 6.42 -17.56
N ASN A 153 -7.03 7.32 -18.51
CA ASN A 153 -6.38 7.00 -19.78
C ASN A 153 -4.91 6.61 -19.60
N ARG A 154 -4.28 7.07 -18.52
CA ARG A 154 -2.87 6.82 -18.21
C ARG A 154 -2.67 5.95 -16.97
N ALA A 155 -3.75 5.54 -16.31
CA ALA A 155 -3.73 4.88 -15.00
C ALA A 155 -2.79 5.57 -14.00
N SER A 156 -2.87 6.90 -13.92
CA SER A 156 -1.92 7.72 -13.14
C SER A 156 -2.62 8.68 -12.18
N PHE A 157 -1.98 8.97 -11.05
CA PHE A 157 -2.44 9.94 -10.07
C PHE A 157 -1.67 11.26 -10.25
N LYS A 158 -2.36 12.39 -10.08
CA LYS A 158 -1.81 13.74 -10.12
C LYS A 158 -2.30 14.52 -8.90
N ASN A 159 -1.52 15.50 -8.48
CA ASN A 159 -1.95 16.45 -7.45
C ASN A 159 -3.19 17.19 -7.96
N LEU A 160 -4.22 17.31 -7.13
CA LEU A 160 -5.25 18.31 -7.33
C LEU A 160 -4.66 19.66 -6.92
N GLU A 161 -4.80 20.67 -7.76
CA GLU A 161 -4.47 22.03 -7.36
C GLU A 161 -5.32 22.37 -6.12
N THR A 162 -4.65 22.46 -4.98
CA THR A 162 -5.28 22.91 -3.75
C THR A 162 -5.12 24.42 -3.75
N ASN A 163 -6.15 25.16 -4.16
CA ASN A 163 -6.19 26.59 -3.93
C ASN A 163 -6.24 26.80 -2.41
N PHE A 164 -5.08 26.95 -1.78
CA PHE A 164 -4.98 27.50 -0.43
C PHE A 164 -5.34 28.98 -0.55
N GLU A 165 -6.63 29.31 -0.65
CA GLU A 165 -7.06 30.65 -0.27
C GLU A 165 -6.78 30.81 1.22
N ASN A 166 -5.88 31.74 1.54
CA ASN A 166 -5.51 32.13 2.89
C ASN A 166 -6.77 32.32 3.75
N ILE A 167 -7.07 31.36 4.62
CA ILE A 167 -7.94 31.61 5.78
C ILE A 167 -7.05 32.30 6.82
N GLY A 168 -6.86 33.59 6.59
CA GLY A 168 -6.04 34.48 7.39
C GLY A 168 -6.54 35.91 7.24
N GLN A 169 -7.75 36.17 7.76
CA GLN A 169 -8.16 37.43 8.37
C GLN A 169 -9.05 37.14 9.57
#